data_AF-A0A3N0C2D8-F1
#
_entry.id   AF-A0A3N0C2D8-F1
#
_cell.length_a   1.000
_cell.length_b   1.000
_cell.length_c   1.000
_cell.angle_alpha   90.00
_cell.angle_beta   90.00
_cell.angle_gamma   90.00
#
_symmetry.space_group_name_H-M   'P 1'
#
loop_
_entity.id
_entity.type
_entity.pdbx_description
1 polymer ?
#
loop_
_entity_poly.entity_id
_entity_poly.type
_entity_poly.pdbx_seq_one_letter_code
_entity_poly.pdbx_strand_id
1 'polypeptide(L)'
;MTGRVVSVAVLLAVETGLALLAVLVHYEFMRIYGIVTDSAFEGLTWGLTAGPSGLALGLVALVAIFGLALSPQPWMRLTALAIPVLMLLGMFAVTPAALQRKTEAQFGSTPQCVMEGSAEPMAAADREAQRAFDSISHIGLFNGGGVNGVGGCERRLVLAEDIDVLQHYRAALPAAGWEVVEDDGRHLRAQRDGLAFEVMPCSGGGGVVWAGSANGPANEIRMGCDQH
;
A
#
# COMPACT_ATOMS: atom_id res chain seq x y z
N MET A 1 13.04 -5.75 -51.79
CA MET A 1 11.82 -5.91 -50.94
C MET A 1 12.13 -6.45 -49.54
N THR A 2 13.19 -7.24 -49.35
CA THR A 2 13.60 -7.83 -48.06
C THR A 2 13.96 -6.81 -46.98
N GLY A 3 14.69 -5.75 -47.32
CA GLY A 3 15.12 -4.73 -46.34
C GLY A 3 13.96 -4.03 -45.61
N ARG A 4 12.85 -3.76 -46.30
CA ARG A 4 11.67 -3.08 -45.71
C ARG A 4 10.90 -3.97 -44.73
N VAL A 5 10.81 -5.27 -45.03
CA VAL A 5 10.18 -6.27 -44.16
C VAL A 5 11.03 -6.50 -42.91
N VAL A 6 12.36 -6.56 -43.05
CA VAL A 6 13.29 -6.68 -41.92
C VAL A 6 13.19 -5.45 -41.00
N SER A 7 13.16 -4.23 -41.57
CA SER A 7 12.99 -3.01 -40.75
C SER A 7 11.68 -2.97 -39.98
N VAL A 8 10.56 -3.39 -40.58
CA VAL A 8 9.26 -3.41 -39.88
C VAL A 8 9.21 -4.52 -38.82
N ALA A 9 9.83 -5.68 -39.08
CA ALA A 9 9.93 -6.75 -38.08
C ALA A 9 10.77 -6.30 -36.87
N VAL A 10 11.87 -5.59 -37.09
CA VAL A 10 12.69 -5.00 -36.00
C VAL A 10 11.88 -3.96 -35.22
N LEU A 11 11.12 -3.10 -35.91
CA LEU A 11 10.24 -2.12 -35.26
C LEU A 11 9.19 -2.78 -34.35
N LEU A 12 8.52 -3.84 -34.83
CA LEU A 12 7.54 -4.58 -34.03
C LEU A 12 8.17 -5.29 -32.82
N ALA A 13 9.38 -5.81 -32.97
CA ALA A 13 10.13 -6.42 -31.86
C ALA A 13 10.49 -5.37 -30.79
N VAL A 14 10.96 -4.19 -31.21
CA VAL A 14 11.24 -3.06 -30.31
C VAL A 14 9.96 -2.58 -29.63
N GLU A 15 8.86 -2.46 -30.37
CA GLU A 15 7.55 -2.05 -29.84
C GLU A 15 7.05 -3.02 -28.76
N THR A 16 7.15 -4.33 -29.03
CA THR A 16 6.77 -5.38 -28.07
C THR A 16 7.63 -5.29 -26.80
N GLY A 17 8.94 -5.10 -26.94
CA GLY A 17 9.85 -4.93 -25.80
C GLY A 17 9.52 -3.69 -24.96
N LEU A 18 9.23 -2.56 -25.63
CA LEU A 18 8.83 -1.32 -24.95
C LEU A 18 7.48 -1.46 -24.23
N ALA A 19 6.50 -2.13 -24.85
CA ALA A 19 5.21 -2.39 -24.24
C ALA A 19 5.35 -3.24 -22.97
N LEU A 20 6.17 -4.30 -23.01
CA LEU A 20 6.40 -5.15 -21.85
C LEU A 20 7.12 -4.38 -20.73
N LEU A 21 8.14 -3.58 -21.07
CA LEU A 21 8.81 -2.71 -20.11
C LEU A 21 7.84 -1.70 -19.48
N ALA A 22 6.93 -1.12 -20.26
CA ALA A 22 5.93 -0.19 -19.76
C ALA A 22 5.00 -0.83 -18.72
N VAL A 23 4.54 -2.07 -18.96
CA VAL A 23 3.71 -2.82 -17.99
C VAL A 23 4.48 -3.08 -16.69
N LEU A 24 5.76 -3.47 -16.78
CA LEU A 24 6.60 -3.71 -15.59
C LEU A 24 6.85 -2.42 -14.79
N VAL A 25 7.18 -1.33 -15.48
CA VAL A 25 7.36 -0.01 -14.84
C VAL A 25 6.06 0.46 -14.19
N HIS A 26 4.91 0.25 -14.85
CA HIS A 26 3.60 0.54 -14.27
C HIS A 26 3.34 -0.28 -13.01
N TYR A 27 3.63 -1.59 -13.03
CA TYR A 27 3.49 -2.46 -11.86
C TYR A 27 4.30 -1.96 -10.67
N GLU A 28 5.61 -1.70 -10.85
CA GLU A 28 6.47 -1.22 -9.77
C GLU A 28 6.05 0.18 -9.28
N PHE A 29 5.66 1.05 -10.21
CA PHE A 29 5.15 2.37 -9.86
C PHE A 29 3.88 2.27 -9.01
N MET A 30 2.91 1.44 -9.39
CA MET A 30 1.69 1.24 -8.62
C MET A 30 1.97 0.55 -7.27
N ARG A 31 2.92 -0.39 -7.22
CA ARG A 31 3.34 -1.08 -6.00
C ARG A 31 3.97 -0.14 -4.96
N ILE A 32 4.69 0.89 -5.41
CA ILE A 32 5.39 1.82 -4.51
C ILE A 32 4.54 3.08 -4.29
N TYR A 33 4.10 3.73 -5.36
CA TYR A 33 3.48 5.06 -5.35
C TYR A 33 1.98 5.06 -5.67
N GLY A 34 1.42 3.96 -6.19
CA GLY A 34 0.02 3.87 -6.59
C GLY A 34 -0.95 4.27 -5.47
N ILE A 35 -1.90 5.13 -5.76
CA ILE A 35 -3.00 5.43 -4.83
C ILE A 35 -3.92 4.20 -4.82
N VAL A 36 -4.30 3.75 -3.63
CA VAL A 36 -5.34 2.73 -3.49
C VAL A 36 -6.67 3.47 -3.66
N THR A 37 -7.47 3.00 -4.61
CA THR A 37 -8.74 3.62 -5.02
C THR A 37 -9.78 2.51 -5.03
N ASP A 38 -11.06 2.86 -4.87
CA ASP A 38 -12.15 1.87 -4.82
C ASP A 38 -12.24 0.98 -6.08
N SER A 39 -11.64 1.41 -7.21
CA SER A 39 -11.64 0.64 -8.46
C SER A 39 -10.27 0.55 -9.16
N ALA A 40 -10.03 -0.57 -9.85
CA ALA A 40 -8.83 -0.80 -10.67
C ALA A 40 -8.72 0.18 -11.84
N PHE A 41 -9.86 0.68 -12.34
CA PHE A 41 -9.91 1.65 -13.42
C PHE A 41 -9.37 3.02 -12.97
N GLU A 42 -9.72 3.48 -11.76
CA GLU A 42 -9.17 4.70 -11.18
C GLU A 42 -7.67 4.58 -10.88
N GLY A 43 -7.22 3.41 -10.40
CA GLY A 43 -5.80 3.13 -10.22
C GLY A 43 -5.03 3.21 -11.55
N LEU A 44 -5.59 2.68 -12.63
CA LEU A 44 -4.99 2.76 -13.97
C LEU A 44 -4.95 4.21 -14.48
N THR A 45 -6.06 4.95 -14.40
CA THR A 45 -6.11 6.34 -14.89
C THR A 45 -5.14 7.22 -14.13
N TRP A 46 -5.00 7.02 -12.81
CA TRP A 46 -4.00 7.70 -12.01
C TRP A 46 -2.58 7.31 -12.44
N GLY A 47 -2.28 6.02 -12.58
CA GLY A 47 -0.97 5.55 -13.01
C GLY A 47 -0.56 6.02 -14.42
N LEU A 48 -1.54 6.28 -15.29
CA LEU A 48 -1.34 6.85 -16.63
C LEU A 48 -1.16 8.37 -16.63
N THR A 49 -1.81 9.09 -15.72
CA THR A 49 -1.82 10.57 -15.70
C THR A 49 -0.76 11.18 -14.79
N ALA A 50 -0.47 10.53 -13.66
CA ALA A 50 0.48 11.00 -12.65
C ALA A 50 1.81 10.23 -12.67
N GLY A 51 1.88 9.10 -13.37
CA GLY A 51 3.04 8.20 -13.36
C GLY A 51 3.87 8.16 -14.65
N PRO A 52 5.03 7.50 -14.61
CA PRO A 52 5.88 7.25 -15.78
C PRO A 52 5.20 6.39 -16.86
N SER A 53 4.10 5.70 -16.50
CA SER A 53 3.30 4.87 -17.42
C SER A 53 2.72 5.66 -18.59
N GLY A 54 2.37 6.94 -18.40
CA GLY A 54 1.87 7.81 -19.48
C GLY A 54 2.93 8.12 -20.52
N LEU A 55 4.17 8.39 -20.10
CA LEU A 55 5.31 8.59 -21.00
C LEU A 55 5.65 7.31 -21.76
N ALA A 56 5.59 6.16 -21.09
CA ALA A 56 5.82 4.85 -21.72
C ALA A 56 4.74 4.54 -22.77
N LEU A 57 3.46 4.82 -22.50
CA LEU A 57 2.37 4.72 -23.47
C LEU A 57 2.60 5.64 -24.68
N GLY A 58 3.04 6.88 -24.46
CA GLY A 58 3.38 7.81 -25.53
C GLY A 58 4.49 7.28 -26.46
N LEU A 59 5.53 6.69 -25.89
CA LEU A 59 6.63 6.06 -26.65
C LEU A 59 6.16 4.87 -27.49
N VAL A 60 5.37 3.97 -26.90
CA VAL A 60 4.83 2.80 -27.60
C VAL A 60 3.88 3.23 -28.73
N ALA A 61 3.00 4.20 -28.48
CA ALA A 61 2.10 4.74 -29.50
C ALA A 61 2.86 5.40 -30.66
N LEU A 62 3.95 6.10 -30.40
CA LEU A 62 4.78 6.72 -31.43
C LEU A 62 5.40 5.66 -32.35
N VAL A 63 5.97 4.58 -31.78
CA VAL A 63 6.54 3.48 -32.57
C VAL A 63 5.47 2.75 -33.38
N ALA A 64 4.28 2.52 -32.81
CA ALA A 64 3.13 1.94 -33.50
C ALA A 64 2.72 2.76 -34.73
N ILE A 65 2.68 4.09 -34.62
CA ILE A 65 2.36 5.01 -35.72
C ILE A 65 3.40 4.90 -36.85
N PHE A 66 4.68 4.83 -36.52
CA PHE A 66 5.73 4.61 -37.53
C PHE A 66 5.57 3.25 -38.21
N GLY A 67 5.25 2.19 -37.47
CA GLY A 67 4.96 0.86 -38.03
C GLY A 67 3.77 0.87 -38.99
N LEU A 68 2.69 1.56 -38.62
CA LEU A 68 1.49 1.76 -39.45
C LEU A 68 1.79 2.53 -40.74
N ALA A 69 2.55 3.62 -40.66
CA ALA A 69 2.86 4.49 -41.78
C ALA A 69 3.83 3.84 -42.79
N LEU A 70 4.79 3.06 -42.29
CA LEU A 70 5.85 2.46 -43.12
C LEU A 70 5.47 1.10 -43.70
N SER A 71 4.50 0.38 -43.09
CA SER A 71 4.13 -0.97 -43.53
C SER A 71 3.00 -0.97 -44.57
N PRO A 72 3.20 -1.60 -45.74
CA PRO A 72 2.13 -1.83 -46.71
C PRO A 72 1.32 -3.10 -46.42
N GLN A 73 1.74 -3.96 -45.48
CA GLN A 73 1.09 -5.26 -45.23
C GLN A 73 0.02 -5.15 -44.12
N PRO A 74 -1.21 -5.64 -44.36
CA PRO A 74 -2.32 -5.46 -43.42
C PRO A 74 -2.13 -6.18 -42.09
N TRP A 75 -1.47 -7.35 -42.09
CA TRP A 75 -1.21 -8.09 -40.85
C TRP A 75 -0.23 -7.36 -39.92
N MET A 76 0.79 -6.69 -40.47
CA MET A 76 1.75 -5.90 -39.68
C MET A 76 1.08 -4.67 -39.06
N ARG A 77 0.15 -4.04 -39.77
CA ARG A 77 -0.65 -2.91 -39.25
C ARG A 77 -1.55 -3.33 -38.10
N LEU A 78 -2.20 -4.50 -38.23
CA LEU A 78 -2.98 -5.09 -37.14
C LEU A 78 -2.10 -5.36 -35.92
N THR A 79 -0.89 -5.87 -36.12
CA THR A 79 0.05 -6.16 -35.02
C THR A 79 0.48 -4.89 -34.29
N ALA A 80 0.83 -3.83 -35.03
CA ALA A 80 1.18 -2.53 -34.47
C ALA A 80 0.01 -1.86 -33.71
N LEU A 81 -1.25 -2.15 -34.06
CA LEU A 81 -2.40 -1.68 -33.28
C LEU A 81 -2.69 -2.56 -32.06
N ALA A 82 -2.43 -3.87 -32.17
CA ALA A 82 -2.69 -4.81 -31.08
C ALA A 82 -1.74 -4.60 -29.90
N ILE A 83 -0.47 -4.23 -30.15
CA ILE A 83 0.54 -4.10 -29.09
C ILE A 83 0.16 -3.03 -28.05
N PRO A 84 -0.20 -1.78 -28.39
CA PRO A 84 -0.63 -0.78 -27.41
C PRO A 84 -1.89 -1.21 -26.64
N VAL A 85 -2.84 -1.87 -27.31
CA VAL A 85 -4.07 -2.36 -26.68
C VAL A 85 -3.77 -3.45 -25.65
N LEU A 86 -2.93 -4.43 -26.01
CA LEU A 86 -2.50 -5.49 -25.11
C LEU A 86 -1.68 -4.93 -23.94
N MET A 87 -0.89 -3.89 -24.17
CA MET A 87 -0.17 -3.19 -23.10
C MET A 87 -1.12 -2.58 -22.08
N LEU A 88 -2.18 -1.88 -22.52
CA LEU A 88 -3.18 -1.29 -21.64
C LEU A 88 -3.95 -2.34 -20.85
N LEU A 89 -4.32 -3.45 -21.51
CA LEU A 89 -4.95 -4.60 -20.83
C LEU A 89 -4.00 -5.22 -19.79
N GLY A 90 -2.71 -5.32 -20.12
CA GLY A 90 -1.67 -5.76 -19.19
C GLY A 90 -1.55 -4.85 -17.97
N MET A 91 -1.46 -3.53 -18.18
CA MET A 91 -1.44 -2.54 -17.10
C MET A 91 -2.66 -2.67 -16.19
N PHE A 92 -3.86 -2.68 -16.77
CA PHE A 92 -5.11 -2.87 -16.03
C PHE A 92 -5.13 -4.15 -15.20
N ALA A 93 -4.66 -5.26 -15.76
CA ALA A 93 -4.63 -6.56 -15.08
C ALA A 93 -3.62 -6.60 -13.92
N VAL A 94 -2.48 -5.90 -14.04
CA VAL A 94 -1.45 -5.89 -12.99
C VAL A 94 -1.69 -4.84 -11.92
N THR A 95 -2.51 -3.81 -12.16
CA THR A 95 -2.80 -2.76 -11.17
C THR A 95 -3.38 -3.33 -9.86
N PRO A 96 -4.40 -4.21 -9.85
CA PRO A 96 -4.90 -4.81 -8.61
C PRO A 96 -3.84 -5.62 -7.87
N ALA A 97 -3.02 -6.38 -8.60
CA ALA A 97 -1.95 -7.19 -7.99
C ALA A 97 -0.82 -6.31 -7.41
N ALA A 98 -0.49 -5.20 -8.07
CA ALA A 98 0.49 -4.22 -7.57
C ALA A 98 -0.02 -3.54 -6.29
N LEU A 99 -1.29 -3.10 -6.30
CA LEU A 99 -1.94 -2.47 -5.16
C LEU A 99 -2.14 -3.47 -4.01
N GLN A 100 -2.46 -4.73 -4.29
CA GLN A 100 -2.54 -5.78 -3.27
C GLN A 100 -1.17 -6.07 -2.64
N ARG A 101 -0.09 -6.13 -3.44
CA ARG A 101 1.27 -6.27 -2.91
C ARG A 101 1.70 -5.06 -2.10
N LYS A 102 1.26 -3.86 -2.52
CA LYS A 102 1.47 -2.62 -1.77
C LYS A 102 0.76 -2.70 -0.43
N THR A 103 -0.51 -3.07 -0.38
CA THR A 103 -1.25 -3.24 0.87
C THR A 103 -0.62 -4.30 1.76
N GLU A 104 -0.28 -5.49 1.25
CA GLU A 104 0.42 -6.52 2.02
C GLU A 104 1.77 -6.04 2.62
N ALA A 105 2.56 -5.29 1.84
CA ALA A 105 3.85 -4.78 2.28
C ALA A 105 3.72 -3.55 3.22
N GLN A 106 2.70 -2.72 3.02
CA GLN A 106 2.44 -1.51 3.82
C GLN A 106 1.71 -1.82 5.13
N PHE A 107 0.91 -2.88 5.17
CA PHE A 107 0.22 -3.37 6.37
C PHE A 107 1.03 -4.39 7.19
N GLY A 108 2.22 -4.76 6.71
CA GLY A 108 3.05 -5.82 7.30
C GLY A 108 4.12 -5.37 8.29
N SER A 109 4.39 -4.07 8.45
CA SER A 109 5.39 -3.60 9.42
C SER A 109 4.72 -3.24 10.74
N THR A 110 4.93 -4.08 11.75
CA THR A 110 4.58 -3.74 13.12
C THR A 110 5.44 -2.57 13.60
N PRO A 111 4.89 -1.65 14.41
CA PRO A 111 5.63 -0.50 14.85
C PRO A 111 6.74 -0.94 15.81
N GLN A 112 7.91 -0.30 15.75
CA GLN A 112 9.04 -0.63 16.63
C GLN A 112 8.94 0.13 17.96
N CYS A 113 8.33 -0.43 18.99
CA CYS A 113 8.25 0.14 20.33
C CYS A 113 9.57 0.03 21.11
N VAL A 114 10.48 -0.86 20.71
CA VAL A 114 11.78 -1.09 21.37
C VAL A 114 12.90 -0.62 20.45
N MET A 115 13.83 0.18 20.96
CA MET A 115 15.13 0.39 20.31
C MET A 115 16.09 -0.74 20.69
N GLU A 116 16.79 -1.32 19.70
CA GLU A 116 17.77 -2.39 19.95
C GLU A 116 18.83 -1.94 20.97
N GLY A 117 19.00 -2.73 22.03
CA GLY A 117 20.07 -2.56 23.03
C GLY A 117 19.69 -1.93 24.38
N SER A 118 18.43 -1.51 24.59
CA SER A 118 18.02 -1.00 25.92
C SER A 118 17.66 -2.13 26.90
N ALA A 119 18.28 -2.12 28.08
CA ALA A 119 18.02 -3.06 29.17
C ALA A 119 17.20 -2.44 30.32
N GLU A 120 16.71 -1.21 30.13
CA GLU A 120 16.00 -0.44 31.15
C GLU A 120 14.60 -1.02 31.44
N PRO A 121 14.00 -0.75 32.61
CA PRO A 121 12.64 -1.20 32.93
C PRO A 121 11.58 -0.83 31.89
N MET A 122 11.74 0.33 31.23
CA MET A 122 10.90 0.74 30.09
C MET A 122 11.01 -0.23 28.92
N ALA A 123 12.18 -0.84 28.69
CA ALA A 123 12.37 -1.82 27.62
C ALA A 123 11.57 -3.11 27.84
N ALA A 124 11.18 -3.46 29.07
CA ALA A 124 10.31 -4.62 29.31
C ALA A 124 8.86 -4.32 28.91
N ALA A 125 8.31 -3.19 29.36
CA ALA A 125 6.98 -2.74 28.95
C ALA A 125 6.89 -2.51 27.44
N ASP A 126 7.93 -1.93 26.84
CA ASP A 126 8.01 -1.71 25.39
C ASP A 126 8.05 -3.04 24.61
N ARG A 127 8.70 -4.08 25.14
CA ARG A 127 8.72 -5.42 24.51
C ARG A 127 7.36 -6.10 24.61
N GLU A 128 6.64 -5.94 25.72
CA GLU A 128 5.29 -6.47 25.87
C GLU A 128 4.32 -5.76 24.94
N ALA A 129 4.40 -4.43 24.86
CA ALA A 129 3.67 -3.64 23.88
C ALA A 129 4.01 -4.05 22.44
N GLN A 130 5.30 -4.23 22.11
CA GLN A 130 5.74 -4.72 20.80
C GLN A 130 5.08 -6.05 20.45
N ARG A 131 5.07 -7.02 21.37
CA ARG A 131 4.42 -8.33 21.14
C ARG A 131 2.92 -8.19 20.96
N ALA A 132 2.28 -7.25 21.66
CA ALA A 132 0.86 -6.98 21.49
C ALA A 132 0.56 -6.44 20.08
N PHE A 133 1.34 -5.48 19.59
CA PHE A 133 1.29 -5.03 18.21
C PHE A 133 1.53 -6.20 17.24
N ASP A 134 2.63 -6.95 17.41
CA ASP A 134 2.98 -8.09 16.54
C ASP A 134 1.91 -9.19 16.47
N SER A 135 0.99 -9.23 17.43
CA SER A 135 -0.07 -10.23 17.47
C SER A 135 -1.28 -9.93 16.60
N ILE A 136 -1.37 -8.72 16.02
CA ILE A 136 -2.52 -8.27 15.21
C ILE A 136 -2.00 -7.72 13.88
N SER A 137 -2.75 -7.94 12.80
CA SER A 137 -2.47 -7.26 11.53
C SER A 137 -2.86 -5.78 11.66
N HIS A 138 -1.92 -4.87 11.41
CA HIS A 138 -2.17 -3.44 11.45
C HIS A 138 -2.57 -2.88 10.09
N ILE A 139 -3.28 -1.75 10.11
CA ILE A 139 -3.60 -0.96 8.94
C ILE A 139 -2.86 0.36 8.99
N GLY A 140 -2.36 0.81 7.85
CA GLY A 140 -1.72 2.11 7.68
C GLY A 140 -0.22 2.14 8.00
N LEU A 141 0.39 3.29 7.71
CA LEU A 141 1.78 3.55 8.03
C LEU A 141 1.87 4.13 9.43
N PHE A 142 2.70 3.53 10.28
CA PHE A 142 3.07 4.10 11.58
C PHE A 142 4.09 5.24 11.44
N ASN A 143 3.76 6.27 10.65
CA ASN A 143 4.61 7.43 10.37
C ASN A 143 4.08 8.74 10.98
N GLY A 144 2.93 8.71 11.67
CA GLY A 144 2.36 9.90 12.31
C GLY A 144 3.02 10.29 13.63
N GLY A 145 4.06 9.55 14.06
CA GLY A 145 4.72 9.69 15.35
C GLY A 145 4.32 8.59 16.35
N GLY A 146 4.75 8.77 17.59
CA GLY A 146 4.45 7.83 18.69
C GLY A 146 5.27 8.14 19.93
N VAL A 147 4.85 7.54 21.03
CA VAL A 147 5.48 7.69 22.35
C VAL A 147 5.50 6.35 23.05
N ASN A 148 6.54 6.11 23.83
CA ASN A 148 6.70 4.90 24.64
C ASN A 148 6.92 5.29 26.11
N GLY A 149 6.44 4.45 27.03
CA GLY A 149 6.47 4.72 28.46
C GLY A 149 6.22 3.47 29.28
N VAL A 150 6.24 3.64 30.61
CA VAL A 150 6.09 2.52 31.57
C VAL A 150 4.77 1.76 31.39
N GLY A 151 3.73 2.42 30.87
CA GLY A 151 2.43 1.82 30.60
C GLY A 151 2.31 1.08 29.27
N GLY A 152 3.21 1.30 28.31
CA GLY A 152 3.12 0.74 26.96
C GLY A 152 3.60 1.69 25.88
N CYS A 153 3.10 1.49 24.66
CA CYS A 153 3.54 2.20 23.46
C CYS A 153 2.34 2.64 22.62
N GLU A 154 2.38 3.90 22.20
CA GLU A 154 1.42 4.52 21.28
C GLU A 154 2.08 4.78 19.94
N ARG A 155 1.35 4.48 18.86
CA ARG A 155 1.78 4.71 17.50
C ARG A 155 0.67 5.30 16.66
N ARG A 156 0.98 6.39 15.97
CA ARG A 156 0.03 7.07 15.09
C ARG A 156 0.12 6.50 13.68
N LEU A 157 -1.05 6.12 13.19
CA LEU A 157 -1.32 5.66 11.85
C LEU A 157 -1.70 6.83 10.98
N VAL A 158 -1.04 6.96 9.84
CA VAL A 158 -1.56 7.76 8.72
C VAL A 158 -2.11 6.79 7.68
N LEU A 159 -3.38 7.02 7.32
CA LEU A 159 -4.04 6.31 6.24
C LEU A 159 -4.10 7.22 5.03
N ALA A 160 -3.90 6.64 3.85
CA ALA A 160 -3.99 7.35 2.58
C ALA A 160 -5.44 7.53 2.10
N GLU A 161 -6.41 6.87 2.75
CA GLU A 161 -7.83 6.80 2.42
C GLU A 161 -8.71 6.87 3.67
N ASP A 162 -10.02 7.05 3.44
CA ASP A 162 -11.10 6.94 4.43
C ASP A 162 -11.35 5.47 4.83
N ILE A 163 -10.31 4.78 5.29
CA ILE A 163 -10.45 3.45 5.89
C ILE A 163 -11.01 3.61 7.30
N ASP A 164 -12.12 2.93 7.59
CA ASP A 164 -12.66 2.86 8.95
C ASP A 164 -11.70 2.04 9.84
N VAL A 165 -10.87 2.77 10.58
CA VAL A 165 -9.86 2.18 11.47
C VAL A 165 -10.50 1.26 12.50
N LEU A 166 -11.63 1.67 13.07
CA LEU A 166 -12.31 0.89 14.11
C LEU A 166 -12.87 -0.40 13.52
N GLN A 167 -13.46 -0.35 12.32
CA GLN A 167 -14.01 -1.53 11.67
C GLN A 167 -12.95 -2.61 11.39
N HIS A 168 -11.74 -2.21 11.00
CA HIS A 168 -10.62 -3.16 10.82
C HIS A 168 -10.28 -3.86 12.14
N TYR A 169 -10.04 -3.09 13.20
CA TYR A 169 -9.61 -3.65 14.48
C TYR A 169 -10.73 -4.43 15.20
N ARG A 170 -12.00 -4.10 14.98
CA ARG A 170 -13.15 -4.91 15.43
C ARG A 170 -13.09 -6.35 14.92
N ALA A 171 -12.64 -6.56 13.69
CA ALA A 171 -12.48 -7.89 13.11
C ALA A 171 -11.13 -8.53 13.50
N ALA A 172 -10.05 -7.75 13.49
CA ALA A 172 -8.70 -8.26 13.71
C ALA A 172 -8.42 -8.67 15.16
N LEU A 173 -8.96 -7.94 16.15
CA LEU A 173 -8.72 -8.21 17.57
C LEU A 173 -9.27 -9.58 18.02
N PRO A 174 -10.55 -9.92 17.78
CA PRO A 174 -11.06 -11.25 18.10
C PRO A 174 -10.36 -12.37 17.34
N ALA A 175 -10.00 -12.15 16.07
CA ALA A 175 -9.28 -13.14 15.27
C ALA A 175 -7.88 -13.45 15.83
N ALA A 176 -7.26 -12.48 16.51
CA ALA A 176 -6.01 -12.63 17.23
C ALA A 176 -6.20 -13.10 18.70
N GLY A 177 -7.43 -13.43 19.11
CA GLY A 177 -7.72 -13.91 20.47
C GLY A 177 -7.78 -12.82 21.53
N TRP A 178 -7.94 -11.56 21.15
CA TRP A 178 -8.22 -10.47 22.07
C TRP A 178 -9.72 -10.36 22.35
N GLU A 179 -10.08 -10.10 23.60
CA GLU A 179 -11.47 -9.87 24.02
C GLU A 179 -11.78 -8.37 23.94
N VAL A 180 -12.75 -7.97 23.11
CA VAL A 180 -13.22 -6.58 23.03
C VAL A 180 -14.05 -6.27 24.28
N VAL A 181 -13.61 -5.29 25.07
CA VAL A 181 -14.24 -4.90 26.34
C VAL A 181 -14.94 -3.54 26.26
N GLU A 182 -14.61 -2.71 25.27
CA GLU A 182 -15.22 -1.40 25.03
C GLU A 182 -15.22 -1.10 23.53
N ASP A 183 -16.35 -0.64 23.01
CA ASP A 183 -16.54 -0.14 21.64
C ASP A 183 -17.67 0.89 21.66
N ASP A 184 -17.31 2.18 21.63
CA ASP A 184 -18.28 3.29 21.69
C ASP A 184 -18.50 3.97 20.33
N GLY A 185 -17.93 3.39 19.26
CA GLY A 185 -17.96 3.96 17.91
C GLY A 185 -16.91 5.04 17.63
N ARG A 186 -16.15 5.48 18.63
CA ARG A 186 -15.01 6.42 18.51
C ARG A 186 -13.75 5.90 19.22
N HIS A 187 -13.87 4.84 19.98
CA HIS A 187 -12.80 4.19 20.70
C HIS A 187 -13.12 2.71 20.78
N LEU A 188 -12.09 1.89 20.61
CA LEU A 188 -12.15 0.45 20.72
C LEU A 188 -11.04 -0.01 21.65
N ARG A 189 -11.41 -0.76 22.69
CA ARG A 189 -10.47 -1.37 23.64
C ARG A 189 -10.69 -2.87 23.71
N ALA A 190 -9.58 -3.61 23.67
CA ALA A 190 -9.56 -5.04 23.87
C ALA A 190 -8.48 -5.45 24.88
N GLN A 191 -8.63 -6.64 25.46
CA GLN A 191 -7.72 -7.18 26.46
C GLN A 191 -7.32 -8.63 26.16
N ARG A 192 -6.10 -9.00 26.54
CA ARG A 192 -5.58 -10.38 26.47
C ARG A 192 -4.41 -10.56 27.43
N ASP A 193 -4.44 -11.58 28.28
CA ASP A 193 -3.33 -11.94 29.18
C ASP A 193 -2.79 -10.78 30.04
N GLY A 194 -3.68 -9.90 30.53
CA GLY A 194 -3.29 -8.72 31.32
C GLY A 194 -2.72 -7.56 30.50
N LEU A 195 -2.78 -7.64 29.18
CA LEU A 195 -2.48 -6.55 28.23
C LEU A 195 -3.78 -5.90 27.75
N ALA A 196 -3.67 -4.64 27.35
CA ALA A 196 -4.73 -3.91 26.67
C ALA A 196 -4.23 -3.38 25.32
N PHE A 197 -5.17 -3.30 24.38
CA PHE A 197 -4.98 -2.78 23.05
C PHE A 197 -6.10 -1.78 22.77
N GLU A 198 -5.74 -0.57 22.38
CA GLU A 198 -6.67 0.53 22.18
C GLU A 198 -6.50 1.17 20.81
N VAL A 199 -7.62 1.58 20.24
CA VAL A 199 -7.68 2.18 18.91
C VAL A 199 -8.62 3.38 18.96
N MET A 200 -8.15 4.51 18.44
CA MET A 200 -8.94 5.73 18.30
C MET A 200 -8.72 6.31 16.89
N PRO A 201 -9.78 6.62 16.12
CA PRO A 201 -9.64 7.31 14.85
C PRO A 201 -9.30 8.80 15.10
N CYS A 202 -8.51 9.40 14.21
CA CYS A 202 -8.13 10.81 14.31
C CYS A 202 -8.80 11.66 13.22
N SER A 203 -9.10 12.92 13.55
CA SER A 203 -9.56 13.91 12.57
C SER A 203 -8.44 14.24 11.59
N GLY A 204 -8.66 13.99 10.29
CA GLY A 204 -7.64 14.20 9.24
C GLY A 204 -7.19 12.92 8.53
N GLY A 205 -7.81 11.78 8.82
CA GLY A 205 -7.48 10.48 8.23
C GLY A 205 -6.42 9.75 9.06
N GLY A 206 -6.66 8.48 9.37
CA GLY A 206 -5.78 7.69 10.25
C GLY A 206 -6.33 7.47 11.65
N GLY A 207 -5.43 7.14 12.57
CA GLY A 207 -5.79 6.82 13.94
C GLY A 207 -4.57 6.68 14.85
N VAL A 208 -4.83 6.50 16.13
CA VAL A 208 -3.84 6.18 17.14
C VAL A 208 -4.12 4.76 17.62
N VAL A 209 -3.06 3.97 17.71
CA VAL A 209 -3.10 2.64 18.31
C VAL A 209 -2.16 2.62 19.48
N TRP A 210 -2.66 2.12 20.61
CA TRP A 210 -1.87 1.94 21.82
C TRP A 210 -1.91 0.47 22.25
N ALA A 211 -0.79 -0.03 22.74
CA ALA A 211 -0.71 -1.34 23.36
C ALA A 211 0.16 -1.30 24.61
N GLY A 212 -0.25 -2.01 25.66
CA GLY A 212 0.44 -1.98 26.94
C GLY A 212 -0.21 -2.84 28.01
N SER A 213 0.17 -2.61 29.27
CA SER A 213 -0.43 -3.31 30.41
C SER A 213 -1.90 -2.89 30.59
N ALA A 214 -2.82 -3.84 30.79
CA ALA A 214 -4.23 -3.54 31.03
C ALA A 214 -4.46 -2.71 32.30
N ASN A 215 -3.57 -2.88 33.28
CA ASN A 215 -3.54 -2.14 34.55
C ASN A 215 -2.61 -0.93 34.51
N GLY A 216 -1.88 -0.75 33.40
CA GLY A 216 -1.06 0.43 33.17
C GLY A 216 -1.95 1.65 32.98
N PRO A 217 -1.52 2.84 33.40
CA PRO A 217 -2.25 4.04 33.09
C PRO A 217 -2.10 4.31 31.60
N ALA A 218 -3.04 3.82 30.78
CA ALA A 218 -3.29 4.37 29.44
C ALA A 218 -3.49 5.90 29.50
N ASN A 219 -3.83 6.43 30.69
CA ASN A 219 -3.93 7.86 31.00
C ASN A 219 -2.58 8.61 31.08
N GLU A 220 -1.44 7.94 31.30
CA GLU A 220 -0.11 8.60 31.29
C GLU A 220 0.42 8.77 29.87
N ILE A 221 0.06 7.84 28.96
CA ILE A 221 0.32 7.94 27.53
C ILE A 221 -0.99 8.36 26.87
N ARG A 222 -1.33 9.64 27.00
CA ARG A 222 -2.57 10.18 26.40
C ARG A 222 -2.55 9.94 24.89
N MET A 223 -3.36 8.97 24.41
CA MET A 223 -3.64 8.80 23.00
C MET A 223 -4.02 10.14 22.39
N GLY A 224 -3.14 10.67 21.54
CA GLY A 224 -3.17 12.07 21.14
C GLY A 224 -3.29 12.20 19.63
N CYS A 225 -4.47 12.60 19.15
CA CYS A 225 -4.65 13.00 17.75
C CYS A 225 -4.10 14.41 17.45
N ASP A 226 -3.96 15.26 18.47
CA ASP A 226 -3.52 16.65 18.34
C ASP A 226 -2.04 16.81 18.69
N GLN A 227 -1.12 16.63 17.73
CA GLN A 227 0.21 17.31 17.71
C GLN A 227 0.72 17.40 16.27
N HIS A 228 0.84 18.64 15.78
CA HIS A 228 1.75 19.06 14.70
C HIS A 228 2.99 19.67 15.34
#